data_AF-A0A6B1I7A8-F1
#
_entry.id   AF-A0A6B1I7A8-F1
#
_cell.length_a   1.000
_cell.length_b   1.000
_cell.length_c   1.000
_cell.angle_alpha   90.00
_cell.angle_beta   90.00
_cell.angle_gamma   90.00
#
_symmetry.space_group_name_H-M   'P 1'
#
loop_
_entity.id
_entity.type
_entity.pdbx_description
1 polymer ?
#
loop_
_entity_poly.entity_id
_entity_poly.type
_entity_poly.pdbx_seq_one_letter_code
_entity_poly.pdbx_strand_id
1 'polypeptide(L)'
;MMRYLLFSVPVIAVAVLLISLGVSGGNDDTLFHVTLAGSAQYSEGVYTDEFTLPSGEHILRFVPNGDSPQYLTITISGSALLFEEQFKLNGIIHDTGISEYYTWEYIGDSQVVIPSEQQVRITIDPHGNTMGPVSVTLIKN
;
A
#
# COMPACT_ATOMS: atom_id res chain seq x y z
N MET A 1 22.11 30.96 47.05
CA MET A 1 22.75 29.79 46.42
C MET A 1 21.69 28.69 46.37
N MET A 2 20.90 28.64 45.29
CA MET A 2 19.79 27.70 45.13
C MET A 2 19.97 26.97 43.80
N ARG A 3 20.11 25.65 43.89
CA ARG A 3 20.47 24.71 42.83
C ARG A 3 19.17 24.17 42.25
N TYR A 4 18.79 24.57 41.04
CA TYR A 4 17.63 23.97 40.35
C TYR A 4 18.07 22.68 39.67
N LEU A 5 17.40 21.58 40.05
CA LEU A 5 17.58 20.25 39.49
C LEU A 5 17.22 20.26 38.00
N LEU A 6 18.16 19.81 37.17
CA LEU A 6 17.88 19.39 35.80
C LEU A 6 16.99 18.15 35.86
N PHE A 7 15.69 18.33 35.59
CA PHE A 7 14.84 17.21 35.17
C PHE A 7 15.31 16.80 33.77
N SER A 8 16.16 15.78 33.70
CA SER A 8 16.38 15.04 32.46
C SER A 8 15.08 14.34 32.11
N VAL A 9 14.26 14.96 31.26
CA VAL A 9 13.16 14.24 30.60
C VAL A 9 13.83 13.14 29.78
N PRO A 10 13.55 11.84 30.04
CA PRO A 10 14.01 10.82 29.14
C PRO A 10 13.23 11.02 27.84
N VAL A 11 13.90 11.57 26.83
CA VAL A 11 13.42 11.46 25.44
C VAL A 11 13.53 9.98 25.12
N ILE A 12 12.45 9.25 25.39
CA ILE A 12 12.27 7.90 24.88
C ILE A 12 12.08 8.11 23.37
N ALA A 13 13.19 8.06 22.63
CA ALA A 13 13.16 7.87 21.21
C ALA A 13 12.56 6.48 20.98
N VAL A 14 11.23 6.43 20.86
CA VAL A 14 10.56 5.28 20.29
C VAL A 14 10.97 5.28 18.83
N ALA A 15 12.05 4.55 18.52
CA ALA A 15 12.35 4.15 17.18
C ALA A 15 11.17 3.28 16.74
N VAL A 16 10.20 3.89 16.05
CA VAL A 16 9.18 3.16 15.32
C VAL A 16 9.93 2.48 14.19
N LEU A 17 10.40 1.27 14.47
CA LEU A 17 10.98 0.38 13.49
C LEU A 17 9.82 -0.02 12.58
N LEU A 18 9.62 0.73 11.49
CA LEU A 18 8.82 0.29 10.36
C LEU A 18 9.57 -0.91 9.76
N ILE A 19 9.35 -2.07 10.35
CA ILE A 19 9.86 -3.31 9.77
C ILE A 19 8.99 -3.53 8.54
N SER A 20 9.47 -3.09 7.37
CA SER A 20 9.10 -3.66 6.09
C SER A 20 9.58 -5.12 6.12
N LEU A 21 8.80 -5.98 6.79
CA LEU A 21 9.01 -7.41 6.79
C LEU A 21 8.71 -7.89 5.36
N GLY A 22 9.73 -7.85 4.51
CA GLY A 22 9.84 -8.73 3.36
C GLY A 22 9.98 -10.15 3.88
N VAL A 23 8.87 -10.75 4.33
CA VAL A 23 8.77 -12.19 4.57
C VAL A 23 8.86 -12.85 3.19
N SER A 24 10.08 -13.18 2.81
CA SER A 24 10.38 -14.11 1.72
C SER A 24 9.95 -15.51 2.18
N GLY A 25 8.68 -15.82 1.93
CA GLY A 25 8.06 -17.10 2.23
C GLY A 25 6.84 -17.33 1.35
N GLY A 26 7.04 -17.38 0.02
CA GLY A 26 6.02 -17.79 -0.96
C GLY A 26 6.06 -17.02 -2.28
N ASN A 27 6.50 -17.70 -3.35
CA ASN A 27 6.53 -17.31 -4.78
C ASN A 27 7.53 -16.19 -5.15
N ASP A 28 8.57 -16.55 -5.92
CA ASP A 28 9.65 -15.67 -6.45
C ASP A 28 9.17 -14.50 -7.34
N ASP A 29 7.85 -14.38 -7.59
CA ASP A 29 7.27 -13.39 -8.50
C ASP A 29 6.72 -12.13 -7.80
N THR A 30 6.76 -12.06 -6.46
CA THR A 30 6.30 -10.87 -5.72
C THR A 30 7.38 -9.80 -5.68
N LEU A 31 7.09 -8.64 -6.28
CA LEU A 31 8.03 -7.53 -6.42
C LEU A 31 7.81 -6.44 -5.36
N PHE A 32 6.57 -6.26 -4.92
CA PHE A 32 6.19 -5.32 -3.88
C PHE A 32 4.96 -5.85 -3.14
N HIS A 33 4.90 -5.65 -1.83
CA HIS A 33 3.73 -5.92 -1.02
C HIS A 33 3.65 -4.98 0.17
N VAL A 34 2.48 -4.39 0.40
CA VAL A 34 2.17 -3.64 1.62
C VAL A 34 0.74 -3.95 2.08
N THR A 35 0.54 -3.94 3.39
CA THR A 35 -0.80 -3.93 3.99
C THR A 35 -0.98 -2.64 4.78
N LEU A 36 -1.83 -1.76 4.28
CA LEU A 36 -2.12 -0.45 4.86
C LEU A 36 -3.39 -0.54 5.68
N ALA A 37 -3.31 -0.33 7.00
CA ALA A 37 -4.44 -0.50 7.92
C ALA A 37 -4.48 0.56 9.03
N GLY A 38 -3.72 1.65 8.90
CA GLY A 38 -3.73 2.73 9.87
C GLY A 38 -2.97 3.95 9.42
N SER A 39 -3.40 5.12 9.91
CA SER A 39 -2.90 6.44 9.52
C SER A 39 -1.39 6.64 9.73
N ALA A 40 -0.79 5.96 10.72
CA ALA A 40 0.65 6.05 11.00
C ALA A 40 1.54 5.55 9.85
N GLN A 41 0.99 4.79 8.90
CA GLN A 41 1.70 4.29 7.73
C GLN A 41 1.74 5.31 6.58
N TYR A 42 0.95 6.38 6.68
CA TYR A 42 0.81 7.41 5.66
C TYR A 42 1.52 8.69 6.12
N SER A 43 2.23 9.33 5.20
CA SER A 43 2.77 10.68 5.40
C SER A 43 1.88 11.66 4.64
N GLU A 44 1.27 12.61 5.35
CA GLU A 44 0.30 13.55 4.76
C GLU A 44 -0.83 12.84 3.98
N GLY A 45 -1.28 11.68 4.47
CA GLY A 45 -2.35 10.90 3.86
C GLY A 45 -1.93 9.96 2.72
N VAL A 46 -0.66 9.96 2.31
CA VAL A 46 -0.16 9.14 1.20
C VAL A 46 0.92 8.16 1.71
N TYR A 47 0.85 6.91 1.27
CA TYR A 47 1.94 5.95 1.48
C TYR A 47 2.93 6.04 0.32
N THR A 48 4.22 5.91 0.61
CA THR A 48 5.28 5.95 -0.41
C THR A 48 6.34 4.91 -0.10
N ASP A 49 6.83 4.23 -1.14
CA ASP A 49 7.99 3.34 -1.06
C ASP A 49 8.81 3.40 -2.36
N GLU A 50 10.05 2.93 -2.30
CA GLU A 50 10.98 2.91 -3.44
C GLU A 50 11.67 1.56 -3.55
N PHE A 51 11.66 0.98 -4.75
CA PHE A 51 12.26 -0.34 -5.01
C PHE A 51 12.71 -0.49 -6.47
N THR A 52 13.53 -1.50 -6.74
CA THR A 52 13.93 -1.86 -8.11
C THR A 52 12.83 -2.71 -8.75
N LEU A 53 12.34 -2.29 -9.92
CA LEU A 53 11.31 -3.01 -10.66
C LEU A 53 11.90 -3.54 -11.99
N PRO A 54 11.90 -4.87 -12.22
CA PRO A 54 12.41 -5.45 -13.46
C PRO A 54 11.53 -5.10 -14.67
N SER A 55 12.11 -5.18 -15.87
CA SER A 55 11.35 -5.02 -17.12
C SER A 55 10.33 -6.13 -17.32
N GLY A 56 9.32 -5.85 -18.12
CA GLY A 56 8.25 -6.77 -18.47
C GLY A 56 6.88 -6.30 -18.01
N GLU A 57 5.92 -7.22 -18.03
CA GLU A 57 4.55 -6.99 -17.60
C GLU A 57 4.37 -7.41 -16.15
N HIS A 58 3.63 -6.60 -15.40
CA HIS A 58 3.32 -6.83 -14.01
C HIS A 58 1.85 -6.55 -13.75
N ILE A 59 1.31 -7.10 -12.67
CA ILE A 59 -0.08 -6.94 -12.28
C ILE A 59 -0.17 -6.47 -10.84
N LEU A 60 -0.96 -5.42 -10.63
CA LEU A 60 -1.42 -5.02 -9.31
C LEU A 60 -2.56 -5.93 -8.83
N ARG A 61 -2.42 -6.45 -7.61
CA ARG A 61 -3.43 -7.23 -6.91
C ARG A 61 -3.78 -6.58 -5.59
N PHE A 62 -5.04 -6.73 -5.22
CA PHE A 62 -5.58 -6.09 -4.02
C PHE A 62 -6.26 -7.12 -3.12
N VAL A 63 -6.17 -6.90 -1.81
CA VAL A 63 -7.05 -7.56 -0.82
C VAL A 63 -7.80 -6.47 -0.07
N PRO A 64 -8.97 -6.05 -0.55
CA PRO A 64 -9.81 -5.08 0.13
C PRO A 64 -10.82 -5.76 1.08
N ASN A 65 -11.52 -4.93 1.85
CA ASN A 65 -12.73 -5.27 2.59
C ASN A 65 -13.75 -4.13 2.50
N GLY A 66 -14.85 -4.24 3.25
CA GLY A 66 -15.92 -3.24 3.21
C GLY A 66 -15.57 -1.85 3.74
N ASP A 67 -14.50 -1.74 4.54
CA ASP A 67 -14.04 -0.46 5.08
C ASP A 67 -12.87 0.13 4.28
N SER A 68 -12.38 -0.56 3.26
CA SER A 68 -11.30 -0.09 2.38
C SER A 68 -11.63 1.27 1.73
N PRO A 69 -10.60 2.01 1.27
CA PRO A 69 -10.80 3.24 0.50
C PRO A 69 -11.76 3.05 -0.66
N GLN A 70 -12.74 3.94 -0.81
CA GLN A 70 -13.67 3.86 -1.94
C GLN A 70 -12.96 4.13 -3.28
N TYR A 71 -11.93 4.98 -3.23
CA TYR A 71 -11.01 5.25 -4.32
C TYR A 71 -9.59 5.03 -3.80
N LEU A 72 -8.76 4.38 -4.62
CA LEU A 72 -7.36 4.14 -4.33
C LEU A 72 -6.54 4.50 -5.56
N THR A 73 -5.75 5.56 -5.48
CA THR A 73 -4.85 5.93 -6.58
C THR A 73 -3.48 5.30 -6.34
N ILE A 74 -3.01 4.54 -7.33
CA ILE A 74 -1.67 3.98 -7.36
C ILE A 74 -0.88 4.71 -8.43
N THR A 75 0.23 5.34 -8.04
CA THR A 75 1.20 5.90 -9.00
C THR A 75 2.52 5.16 -8.87
N ILE A 76 3.06 4.67 -9.98
CA ILE A 76 4.41 4.10 -10.06
C ILE A 76 5.19 4.97 -11.04
N SER A 77 6.22 5.65 -10.53
CA SER A 77 7.04 6.59 -11.30
C SER A 77 8.50 6.15 -11.31
N GLY A 78 9.15 6.25 -12.48
CA GLY A 78 10.55 5.95 -12.68
C GLY A 78 11.18 6.94 -13.67
N SER A 79 12.42 6.69 -14.09
CA SER A 79 13.11 7.58 -15.03
C SER A 79 12.48 7.62 -16.42
N ALA A 80 11.87 6.51 -16.85
CA ALA A 80 11.22 6.37 -18.17
C ALA A 80 9.80 5.78 -18.07
N LEU A 81 9.19 5.86 -16.89
CA LEU A 81 7.89 5.27 -16.58
C LEU A 81 7.04 6.25 -15.79
N LEU A 82 5.78 6.38 -16.20
CA LEU A 82 4.71 6.90 -15.36
C LEU A 82 3.48 6.01 -15.56
N PHE A 83 3.13 5.26 -14.52
CA PHE A 83 1.85 4.58 -14.38
C PHE A 83 1.04 5.30 -13.31
N GLU A 84 -0.22 5.60 -13.60
CA GLU A 84 -1.17 6.20 -12.67
C GLU A 84 -2.55 5.61 -12.98
N GLU A 85 -3.16 4.99 -11.96
CA GLU A 85 -4.54 4.48 -12.07
C GLU A 85 -5.28 4.75 -10.77
N GLN A 86 -6.54 5.19 -10.90
CA GLN A 86 -7.47 5.33 -9.79
C GLN A 86 -8.45 4.17 -9.78
N PHE A 87 -8.27 3.25 -8.84
CA PHE A 87 -9.14 2.11 -8.66
C PHE A 87 -10.39 2.48 -7.85
N LYS A 88 -11.53 1.91 -8.22
CA LYS A 88 -12.80 2.07 -7.50
C LYS A 88 -13.19 0.78 -6.79
N LEU A 89 -13.47 0.87 -5.48
CA LEU A 89 -13.96 -0.26 -4.71
C LEU A 89 -15.38 -0.65 -5.16
N ASN A 90 -15.57 -1.92 -5.43
CA ASN A 90 -16.83 -2.52 -5.84
C ASN A 90 -17.22 -3.64 -4.85
N GLY A 91 -18.40 -3.52 -4.26
CA GLY A 91 -18.99 -4.54 -3.41
C GLY A 91 -19.92 -5.43 -4.22
N ILE A 92 -19.69 -6.74 -4.19
CA ILE A 92 -20.52 -7.75 -4.85
C ILE A 92 -21.32 -8.49 -3.79
N ILE A 93 -22.64 -8.51 -3.96
CA ILE A 93 -23.56 -9.26 -3.09
C ILE A 93 -23.69 -10.68 -3.62
N HIS A 94 -23.57 -11.64 -2.72
CA HIS A 94 -23.88 -13.04 -2.96
C HIS A 94 -25.06 -13.44 -2.09
N ASP A 95 -26.18 -13.77 -2.72
CA ASP A 95 -27.37 -14.30 -2.06
C ASP A 95 -27.44 -15.82 -2.26
N THR A 96 -27.55 -16.54 -1.14
CA THR A 96 -27.65 -18.01 -1.12
C THR A 96 -29.09 -18.51 -0.93
N GLY A 97 -30.06 -17.60 -0.79
CA GLY A 97 -31.45 -17.88 -0.44
C GLY A 97 -31.69 -18.07 1.07
N ILE A 98 -30.62 -18.20 1.86
CA ILE A 98 -30.68 -18.27 3.34
C ILE A 98 -29.81 -17.21 4.03
N SER A 99 -28.85 -16.63 3.31
CA SER A 99 -27.99 -15.56 3.78
C SER A 99 -27.43 -14.76 2.61
N GLU A 100 -27.11 -13.50 2.90
CA GLU A 100 -26.38 -12.61 2.02
C GLU A 100 -24.99 -12.36 2.60
N TYR A 101 -23.98 -12.34 1.73
CA TYR A 101 -22.63 -11.89 2.09
C TYR A 101 -22.03 -11.04 0.97
N TYR A 102 -21.03 -10.24 1.34
CA TYR A 102 -20.38 -9.29 0.45
C TYR A 102 -18.95 -9.72 0.18
N THR A 103 -18.50 -9.57 -1.06
CA THR A 103 -17.08 -9.60 -1.43
C THR A 103 -16.69 -8.27 -2.04
N TRP A 104 -15.43 -7.89 -1.93
CA TRP A 104 -14.94 -6.61 -2.42
C TRP A 104 -13.79 -6.81 -3.41
N GLU A 105 -13.79 -5.97 -4.44
CA GLU A 105 -12.72 -5.90 -5.43
C GLU A 105 -12.49 -4.45 -5.84
N TYR A 106 -11.29 -4.16 -6.35
CA TYR A 106 -11.00 -2.87 -6.97
C TYR A 106 -11.12 -3.00 -8.48
N ILE A 107 -11.88 -2.10 -9.08
CA ILE A 107 -12.06 -1.98 -10.52
C ILE A 107 -11.13 -0.89 -11.06
N GLY A 108 -10.30 -1.24 -12.04
CA GLY A 108 -9.35 -0.34 -12.71
C GLY A 108 -8.37 -1.15 -13.56
N ASP A 109 -7.49 -0.46 -14.30
CA ASP A 109 -6.40 -1.10 -15.05
C ASP A 109 -5.24 -1.46 -14.12
N SER A 110 -5.05 -2.75 -13.88
CA SER A 110 -4.00 -3.25 -13.00
C SER A 110 -2.70 -3.62 -13.72
N GLN A 111 -2.66 -3.52 -15.06
CA GLN A 111 -1.49 -3.91 -15.82
C GLN A 111 -0.43 -2.79 -15.84
N VAL A 112 0.79 -3.14 -15.47
CA VAL A 112 1.93 -2.22 -15.46
C VAL A 112 3.01 -2.76 -16.39
N VAL A 113 3.36 -2.00 -17.42
CA VAL A 113 4.39 -2.40 -18.41
C VAL A 113 5.66 -1.60 -18.18
N ILE A 114 6.78 -2.29 -17.96
CA ILE A 114 8.05 -1.69 -17.59
C ILE A 114 9.06 -1.90 -18.72
N PRO A 115 9.55 -0.82 -19.37
CA PRO A 115 10.38 -0.92 -20.57
C PRO A 115 11.79 -1.47 -20.28
N SER A 116 12.34 -1.13 -19.11
CA SER A 116 13.66 -1.55 -18.65
C SER A 116 13.67 -1.60 -17.12
N GLU A 117 14.50 -2.46 -16.54
CA GLU A 117 14.73 -2.47 -15.10
C GLU A 117 15.15 -1.07 -14.63
N GLN A 118 14.49 -0.57 -13.58
CA GLN A 118 14.77 0.75 -13.04
C GLN A 118 14.33 0.85 -11.58
N GLN A 119 14.93 1.78 -10.85
CA GLN A 119 14.40 2.23 -9.57
C GLN A 119 13.08 2.94 -9.82
N VAL A 120 12.04 2.57 -9.07
CA VAL A 120 10.74 3.22 -9.10
C VAL A 120 10.33 3.70 -7.72
N ARG A 121 9.45 4.68 -7.71
CA ARG A 121 8.72 5.14 -6.54
C ARG A 121 7.25 4.79 -6.71
N ILE A 122 6.70 4.04 -5.77
CA ILE A 122 5.26 3.81 -5.67
C ILE A 122 4.65 4.78 -4.66
N THR A 123 3.49 5.33 -5.00
CA THR A 123 2.64 6.07 -4.07
C THR A 123 1.24 5.48 -4.06
N ILE A 124 0.62 5.44 -2.89
CA ILE A 124 -0.72 4.90 -2.67
C ILE A 124 -1.52 5.97 -1.92
N ASP A 125 -2.50 6.56 -2.61
CA ASP A 125 -3.40 7.58 -2.07
C ASP A 125 -4.80 6.99 -1.85
N PRO A 126 -5.23 6.84 -0.57
CA PRO A 126 -6.56 6.34 -0.22
C PRO A 126 -7.63 7.43 -0.19
N HIS A 127 -7.34 8.63 -0.71
CA HIS A 127 -8.25 9.78 -0.76
C HIS A 127 -8.85 10.13 0.60
N GLY A 128 -8.02 10.09 1.63
CA GLY A 128 -8.37 10.40 3.02
C GLY A 128 -8.86 9.21 3.85
N ASN A 129 -9.15 8.04 3.28
CA ASN A 129 -9.49 6.85 4.06
C ASN A 129 -8.25 6.07 4.51
N THR A 130 -7.45 6.63 5.41
CA THR A 130 -6.21 6.00 5.90
C THR A 130 -6.42 4.89 6.94
N MET A 131 -7.66 4.67 7.38
CA MET A 131 -8.02 3.65 8.37
C MET A 131 -8.67 2.41 7.74
N GLY A 132 -9.22 2.56 6.53
CA GLY A 132 -9.72 1.46 5.72
C GLY A 132 -8.58 0.53 5.31
N PRO A 133 -8.59 -0.75 5.73
CA PRO A 133 -7.48 -1.63 5.46
C PRO A 133 -7.47 -2.06 3.98
N VAL A 134 -6.30 -2.13 3.39
CA VAL A 134 -6.10 -2.70 2.04
C VAL A 134 -4.70 -3.27 1.93
N SER A 135 -4.56 -4.45 1.34
CA SER A 135 -3.27 -4.94 0.87
C SER A 135 -3.10 -4.66 -0.61
N VAL A 136 -1.91 -4.17 -0.99
CA VAL A 136 -1.51 -3.95 -2.39
C VAL A 136 -0.29 -4.80 -2.66
N THR A 137 -0.34 -5.59 -3.73
CA THR A 137 0.75 -6.45 -4.18
C THR A 137 1.03 -6.18 -5.65
N LEU A 138 2.29 -6.02 -6.01
CA LEU A 138 2.74 -6.03 -7.39
C LEU A 138 3.47 -7.35 -7.66
N ILE A 139 3.03 -8.06 -8.68
CA ILE A 139 3.65 -9.33 -9.09
C ILE A 139 4.03 -9.27 -10.55
N LYS A 140 4.99 -10.10 -10.94
CA LYS A 140 5.28 -10.39 -12.34
C LYS A 140 4.09 -11.12 -12.99
N ASN A 141 3.75 -10.74 -14.23
CA ASN A 141 2.75 -11.42 -15.06
C ASN A 141 3.37 -12.60 -15.83
#